data_AF-A0A2D5FJ05-F1
#
_entry.id   AF-A0A2D5FJ05-F1
#
_cell.length_a   1.000
_cell.length_b   1.000
_cell.length_c   1.000
_cell.angle_alpha   90.00
_cell.angle_beta   90.00
_cell.angle_gamma   90.00
#
_symmetry.space_group_name_H-M   'P 1'
#
loop_
_entity.id
_entity.type
_entity.pdbx_description
1 polymer ?
#
loop_
_entity_poly.entity_id
_entity_poly.type
_entity_poly.pdbx_seq_one_letter_code
_entity_poly.pdbx_strand_id
1 'polypeptide(L)'
;MTIRTAFLTLSLLALPVSTVIACDAPSAPIVPDGDSASLEEMVAAQAGIKAFQASNAEYLKCVDEQMATEKNLEDEGDEGAQERYALAAADYNAAVSREEQVAADFNTEIRAYKSANPD
;
A
#
# COMPACT_ATOMS: atom_id res chain seq x y z
N MET A 1 -42.44 -55.66 -6.68
CA MET A 1 -41.67 -55.02 -5.60
C MET A 1 -40.72 -54.04 -6.26
N THR A 2 -41.04 -52.74 -6.25
CA THR A 2 -40.33 -51.70 -7.00
C THR A 2 -39.84 -50.66 -6.01
N ILE A 3 -38.53 -50.67 -5.74
CA ILE A 3 -37.86 -49.70 -4.87
C ILE A 3 -37.60 -48.44 -5.70
N ARG A 4 -38.22 -47.32 -5.32
CA ARG A 4 -37.94 -45.99 -5.88
C ARG A 4 -36.78 -45.37 -5.11
N THR A 5 -35.61 -45.31 -5.72
CA THR A 5 -34.46 -44.54 -5.23
C THR A 5 -34.74 -43.04 -5.42
N ALA A 6 -34.93 -42.33 -4.32
CA ALA A 6 -35.01 -40.87 -4.31
C ALA A 6 -33.59 -40.28 -4.28
N PHE A 7 -33.20 -39.59 -5.35
CA PHE A 7 -31.96 -38.81 -5.39
C PHE A 7 -32.20 -37.47 -4.65
N LEU A 8 -31.59 -37.31 -3.47
CA LEU A 8 -31.50 -36.01 -2.79
C LEU A 8 -30.30 -35.25 -3.37
N THR A 9 -30.56 -34.24 -4.18
CA THR A 9 -29.55 -33.29 -4.66
C THR A 9 -29.29 -32.25 -3.58
N LEU A 10 -28.19 -32.39 -2.85
CA LEU A 10 -27.69 -31.40 -1.91
C LEU A 10 -27.09 -30.22 -2.69
N SER A 11 -27.83 -29.11 -2.78
CA SER A 11 -27.34 -27.88 -3.39
C SER A 11 -26.41 -27.17 -2.40
N LEU A 12 -25.12 -27.17 -2.69
CA LEU A 12 -24.10 -26.47 -1.92
C LEU A 12 -24.21 -24.96 -2.22
N LEU A 13 -24.71 -24.17 -1.28
CA LEU A 13 -24.66 -22.70 -1.37
C LEU A 13 -23.20 -22.27 -1.28
N ALA A 14 -22.64 -21.78 -2.39
CA ALA A 14 -21.35 -21.10 -2.38
C ALA A 14 -21.52 -19.73 -1.71
N LEU A 15 -21.02 -19.57 -0.49
CA LEU A 15 -20.88 -18.26 0.14
C LEU A 15 -19.71 -17.52 -0.53
N PRO A 16 -19.88 -16.24 -0.91
CA PRO A 16 -18.76 -15.44 -1.39
C PRO A 16 -17.76 -15.27 -0.24
N VAL A 17 -16.55 -15.78 -0.42
CA VAL A 17 -15.43 -15.48 0.49
C VAL A 17 -14.93 -14.09 0.12
N SER A 18 -15.30 -13.08 0.90
CA SER A 18 -14.64 -11.77 0.85
C SER A 18 -13.25 -11.94 1.45
N THR A 19 -12.21 -11.98 0.62
CA THR A 19 -10.84 -11.87 1.10
C THR A 19 -10.63 -10.44 1.59
N VAL A 20 -10.52 -10.24 2.91
CA VAL A 20 -9.99 -8.99 3.44
C VAL A 20 -8.52 -8.97 3.07
N ILE A 21 -8.17 -8.23 2.02
CA ILE A 21 -6.78 -7.96 1.67
C ILE A 21 -6.30 -6.92 2.68
N ALA A 22 -5.36 -7.29 3.54
CA ALA A 22 -4.66 -6.31 4.37
C ALA A 22 -3.82 -5.41 3.45
N CYS A 23 -3.85 -4.10 3.66
CA CYS A 23 -3.05 -3.16 2.88
C CYS A 23 -1.59 -3.22 3.37
N ASP A 24 -0.70 -3.78 2.57
CA ASP A 24 0.72 -3.89 2.92
C ASP A 24 1.47 -2.61 2.55
N ALA A 25 1.93 -1.87 3.55
CA ALA A 25 2.70 -0.65 3.33
C ALA A 25 4.10 -0.98 2.78
N PRO A 26 4.56 -0.33 1.70
CA PRO A 26 5.90 -0.57 1.18
C PRO A 26 6.97 0.04 2.09
N SER A 27 8.11 -0.64 2.18
CA SER A 27 9.30 -0.11 2.82
C SER A 27 9.93 0.99 1.97
N ALA A 28 10.31 2.11 2.58
CA ALA A 28 11.10 3.14 1.91
C ALA A 28 12.44 2.56 1.38
N PRO A 29 12.88 2.96 0.18
CA PRO A 29 14.17 2.53 -0.37
C PRO A 29 15.32 3.26 0.36
N ILE A 30 16.52 2.71 0.24
CA ILE A 30 17.74 3.39 0.72
C ILE A 30 18.08 4.51 -0.28
N VAL A 31 18.29 5.72 0.25
CA VAL A 31 18.87 6.84 -0.49
C VAL A 31 20.37 6.89 -0.18
N PRO A 32 21.26 6.71 -1.17
CA PRO A 32 22.70 6.74 -0.96
C PRO A 32 23.17 8.18 -0.73
N ASP A 33 24.27 8.32 0.02
CA ASP A 33 24.94 9.61 0.25
C ASP A 33 25.56 10.14 -1.05
N GLY A 34 25.03 11.25 -1.56
CA GLY A 34 25.44 11.83 -2.82
C GLY A 34 26.90 12.30 -2.84
N ASP A 35 27.50 12.65 -1.70
CA ASP A 35 28.90 13.10 -1.66
C ASP A 35 29.88 11.97 -1.97
N SER A 36 29.48 10.71 -1.78
CA SER A 36 30.34 9.52 -1.93
C SER A 36 29.79 8.45 -2.89
N ALA A 37 28.54 8.56 -3.31
CA ALA A 37 27.90 7.61 -4.23
C ALA A 37 28.49 7.66 -5.65
N SER A 38 28.54 6.49 -6.28
CA SER A 38 28.75 6.32 -7.71
C SER A 38 27.52 6.72 -8.53
N LEU A 39 27.69 6.96 -9.83
CA LEU A 39 26.58 7.21 -10.74
C LEU A 39 25.61 6.01 -10.76
N GLU A 40 26.16 4.80 -10.76
CA GLU A 40 25.39 3.56 -10.74
C GLU A 40 24.50 3.46 -9.49
N GLU A 41 25.01 3.82 -8.31
CA GLU A 41 24.24 3.85 -7.06
C GLU A 41 23.13 4.90 -7.11
N MET A 42 23.40 6.11 -7.61
CA MET A 42 22.38 7.15 -7.75
C MET A 42 21.26 6.76 -8.73
N VAL A 43 21.61 6.08 -9.83
CA VAL A 43 20.63 5.55 -10.80
C VAL A 43 19.81 4.42 -10.20
N ALA A 44 20.45 3.50 -9.46
CA ALA A 44 19.77 2.42 -8.76
C ALA A 44 18.80 2.97 -7.71
N ALA A 45 19.20 3.99 -6.96
CA ALA A 45 18.33 4.69 -6.00
C ALA A 45 17.11 5.29 -6.68
N GLN A 46 17.28 5.97 -7.84
CA GLN A 46 16.14 6.49 -8.61
C GLN A 46 15.15 5.39 -9.01
N ALA A 47 15.66 4.23 -9.47
CA ALA A 47 14.83 3.10 -9.85
C ALA A 47 14.07 2.53 -8.62
N GLY A 48 14.76 2.40 -7.48
CA GLY A 48 14.15 1.97 -6.22
C GLY A 48 13.05 2.92 -5.74
N ILE A 49 13.26 4.22 -5.85
CA ILE A 49 12.25 5.24 -5.50
C ILE A 49 11.03 5.12 -6.41
N LYS A 50 11.21 4.97 -7.73
CA LYS A 50 10.08 4.77 -8.65
C LYS A 50 9.28 3.51 -8.32
N ALA A 51 9.95 2.41 -7.97
CA ALA A 51 9.30 1.18 -7.55
C ALA A 51 8.52 1.39 -6.24
N PHE A 52 9.13 2.06 -5.26
CA PHE A 52 8.45 2.43 -4.01
C PHE A 52 7.22 3.30 -4.25
N GLN A 53 7.30 4.32 -5.11
CA GLN A 53 6.16 5.18 -5.45
C GLN A 53 5.01 4.39 -6.08
N ALA A 54 5.31 3.45 -6.98
CA ALA A 54 4.29 2.58 -7.57
C ALA A 54 3.60 1.72 -6.51
N SER A 55 4.37 1.05 -5.64
CA SER A 55 3.81 0.29 -4.52
C SER A 55 3.05 1.16 -3.51
N ASN A 56 3.50 2.39 -3.27
CA ASN A 56 2.84 3.31 -2.34
C ASN A 56 1.51 3.79 -2.91
N ALA A 57 1.40 4.01 -4.22
CA ALA A 57 0.15 4.33 -4.87
C ALA A 57 -0.88 3.18 -4.78
N GLU A 58 -0.43 1.93 -4.95
CA GLU A 58 -1.27 0.74 -4.75
C GLU A 58 -1.74 0.61 -3.30
N TYR A 59 -0.83 0.85 -2.34
CA TYR A 59 -1.15 0.87 -0.91
C TYR A 59 -2.17 1.95 -0.56
N LEU A 60 -1.96 3.20 -0.99
CA LEU A 60 -2.86 4.32 -0.73
C LEU A 60 -4.26 4.05 -1.28
N LYS A 61 -4.36 3.45 -2.46
CA LYS A 61 -5.65 3.03 -3.03
C LYS A 61 -6.35 1.98 -2.15
N CYS A 62 -5.60 0.98 -1.67
CA CYS A 62 -6.15 -0.04 -0.76
C CYS A 62 -6.68 0.59 0.53
N VAL A 63 -5.91 1.51 1.14
CA VAL A 63 -6.31 2.18 2.38
C VAL A 63 -7.52 3.10 2.15
N ASP A 64 -7.64 3.73 0.99
CA ASP A 64 -8.82 4.51 0.60
C ASP A 64 -10.08 3.63 0.50
N GLU A 65 -9.96 2.45 -0.11
CA GLU A 65 -11.05 1.46 -0.15
C GLU A 65 -11.43 0.95 1.24
N GLN A 66 -10.44 0.78 2.13
CA GLN A 66 -10.67 0.45 3.54
C GLN A 66 -11.43 1.57 4.25
N MET A 67 -11.00 2.83 4.12
CA MET A 67 -11.72 3.99 4.69
C MET A 67 -13.16 4.07 4.18
N ALA A 68 -13.39 3.85 2.88
CA ALA A 68 -14.74 3.82 2.30
C ALA A 68 -15.60 2.69 2.89
N THR A 69 -15.01 1.51 3.11
CA THR A 69 -15.69 0.38 3.75
C THR A 69 -16.08 0.71 5.18
N GLU A 70 -15.16 1.28 5.97
CA GLU A 70 -15.47 1.67 7.35
C GLU A 70 -16.52 2.77 7.41
N LYS A 71 -16.51 3.72 6.46
CA LYS A 71 -17.58 4.74 6.37
C LYS A 71 -18.97 4.12 6.15
N ASN A 72 -19.07 3.08 5.33
CA ASN A 72 -20.33 2.38 5.11
C ASN A 72 -20.76 1.61 6.37
N LEU A 73 -19.82 0.96 7.06
CA LEU A 73 -20.10 0.23 8.30
C LEU A 73 -20.55 1.17 9.43
N GLU A 74 -19.98 2.38 9.50
CA GLU A 74 -20.45 3.44 10.41
C GLU A 74 -21.93 3.79 10.13
N ASP A 75 -22.29 3.95 8.86
CA ASP A 75 -23.68 4.26 8.45
C ASP A 75 -24.64 3.08 8.75
N GLU A 76 -24.13 1.85 8.80
CA GLU A 76 -24.86 0.63 9.22
C GLU A 76 -24.94 0.45 10.75
N GLY A 77 -24.27 1.31 11.53
CA GLY A 77 -24.31 1.32 12.99
C GLY A 77 -23.22 0.50 13.68
N ASP A 78 -22.12 0.17 12.98
CA ASP A 78 -20.94 -0.45 13.60
C ASP A 78 -20.22 0.55 14.52
N GLU A 79 -20.27 0.30 15.84
CA GLU A 79 -19.67 1.17 16.86
C GLU A 79 -18.14 1.32 16.75
N GLY A 80 -17.45 0.39 16.11
CA GLY A 80 -15.99 0.40 15.93
C GLY A 80 -15.53 1.00 14.60
N ALA A 81 -16.43 1.23 13.65
CA ALA A 81 -16.08 1.67 12.31
C ALA A 81 -15.40 3.05 12.29
N GLN A 82 -15.83 3.97 13.16
CA GLN A 82 -15.21 5.29 13.26
C GLN A 82 -13.73 5.22 13.70
N GLU A 83 -13.41 4.33 14.65
CA GLU A 83 -12.03 4.13 15.11
C GLU A 83 -11.17 3.49 14.01
N ARG A 84 -11.70 2.47 13.33
CA ARG A 84 -11.01 1.81 12.20
C ARG A 84 -10.77 2.76 11.03
N TYR A 85 -11.74 3.63 10.72
CA TYR A 85 -11.56 4.71 9.76
C TYR A 85 -10.42 5.64 10.16
N ALA A 86 -10.38 6.07 11.43
CA ALA A 86 -9.34 6.98 11.91
C ALA A 86 -7.94 6.36 11.84
N LEU A 87 -7.81 5.06 12.12
CA LEU A 87 -6.56 4.32 11.94
C LEU A 87 -6.14 4.25 10.47
N ALA A 88 -7.05 3.89 9.57
CA ALA A 88 -6.78 3.87 8.13
C ALA A 88 -6.37 5.25 7.59
N ALA A 89 -7.02 6.32 8.05
CA ALA A 89 -6.65 7.69 7.70
C ALA A 89 -5.26 8.08 8.22
N ALA A 90 -4.89 7.65 9.44
CA ALA A 90 -3.56 7.88 9.98
C ALA A 90 -2.48 7.14 9.15
N ASP A 91 -2.75 5.90 8.76
CA ASP A 91 -1.89 5.09 7.92
C ASP A 91 -1.69 5.70 6.52
N TYR A 92 -2.77 6.18 5.91
CA TYR A 92 -2.73 6.92 4.63
C TYR A 92 -1.80 8.14 4.73
N ASN A 93 -2.00 8.98 5.75
CA ASN A 93 -1.20 10.18 5.95
C ASN A 93 0.28 9.86 6.24
N ALA A 94 0.54 8.79 6.98
CA ALA A 94 1.89 8.33 7.24
C ALA A 94 2.59 7.87 5.94
N ALA A 95 1.86 7.21 5.04
CA ALA A 95 2.40 6.80 3.74
C ALA A 95 2.68 7.97 2.79
N VAL A 96 1.82 8.99 2.76
CA VAL A 96 2.09 10.24 2.04
C VAL A 96 3.34 10.91 2.61
N SER A 97 3.43 11.05 3.93
CA SER A 97 4.57 11.69 4.60
C SER A 97 5.90 10.97 4.32
N ARG A 98 5.91 9.62 4.31
CA ARG A 98 7.10 8.84 3.94
C ARG A 98 7.50 9.08 2.49
N GLU A 99 6.55 9.17 1.57
CA GLU A 99 6.85 9.42 0.16
C GLU A 99 7.44 10.81 -0.07
N GLU A 100 6.90 11.82 0.59
CA GLU A 100 7.45 13.18 0.58
C GLU A 100 8.88 13.21 1.14
N GLN A 101 9.13 12.49 2.23
CA GLN A 101 10.46 12.40 2.83
C GLN A 101 11.47 11.73 1.89
N VAL A 102 11.14 10.58 1.31
CA VAL A 102 12.02 9.89 0.34
C VAL A 102 12.35 10.79 -0.85
N ALA A 103 11.37 11.55 -1.35
CA ALA A 103 11.58 12.50 -2.44
C ALA A 103 12.50 13.67 -2.01
N ALA A 104 12.31 14.22 -0.81
CA ALA A 104 13.13 15.29 -0.27
C ALA A 104 14.59 14.85 -0.05
N ASP A 105 14.78 13.65 0.50
CA ASP A 105 16.09 13.06 0.75
C ASP A 105 16.82 12.84 -0.58
N PHE A 106 16.19 12.18 -1.56
CA PHE A 106 16.83 11.96 -2.85
C PHE A 106 17.16 13.24 -3.62
N ASN A 107 16.31 14.27 -3.53
CA ASN A 107 16.61 15.57 -4.13
C ASN A 107 17.80 16.28 -3.44
N THR A 108 18.02 16.03 -2.15
CA THR A 108 19.20 16.51 -1.43
C THR A 108 20.44 15.78 -1.91
N GLU A 109 20.39 14.46 -1.97
CA GLU A 109 21.54 13.65 -2.39
C GLU A 109 21.90 13.81 -3.88
N ILE A 110 20.93 14.05 -4.75
CA ILE A 110 21.20 14.41 -6.15
C ILE A 110 21.96 15.74 -6.26
N ARG A 111 21.70 16.71 -5.37
CA ARG A 111 22.45 17.97 -5.36
C ARG A 111 23.86 17.78 -4.82
N ALA A 112 24.02 16.98 -3.77
CA ALA A 112 25.33 16.59 -3.23
C ALA A 112 26.19 15.91 -4.30
N TYR A 113 25.63 14.89 -4.97
CA TYR A 113 26.30 14.17 -6.07
C TYR A 113 26.78 15.10 -7.18
N LYS A 114 25.93 16.02 -7.64
CA LYS A 114 26.31 17.00 -8.67
C LYS A 114 27.41 17.95 -8.20
N SER A 115 27.43 18.30 -6.92
CA SER A 115 28.48 19.15 -6.36
C SER A 115 29.81 18.41 -6.23
N ALA A 116 29.78 17.11 -5.90
CA ALA A 116 30.96 16.26 -5.79
C ALA A 116 31.54 15.83 -7.16
N ASN A 117 30.71 15.86 -8.21
CA ASN A 117 31.07 15.46 -9.57
C ASN A 117 30.84 16.64 -10.56
N PRO A 118 31.66 17.71 -10.48
CA PRO A 118 31.57 18.83 -11.42
C PRO A 118 32.04 18.42 -12.82
N ASP A 119 31.40 18.99 -13.85
CA ASP A 119 31.78 18.82 -15.27
C ASP A 119 33.19 19.35 -15.59
#